data_AF-A0A4U0WV67-F1
#
_entry.id   AF-A0A4U0WV67-F1
#
_cell.length_a   1.000
_cell.length_b   1.000
_cell.length_c   1.000
_cell.angle_alpha   90.00
_cell.angle_beta   90.00
_cell.angle_gamma   90.00
#
_symmetry.space_group_name_H-M   'P 1'
#
loop_
_entity.id
_entity.type
_entity.pdbx_description
1 polymer ?
#
loop_
_entity_poly.entity_id
_entity_poly.type
_entity_poly.pdbx_seq_one_letter_code
_entity_poly.pdbx_strand_id
1 'polypeptide(L)'
;MLPSFASALAAVLFAPSVLGTHLFVSHYTGKIYTLTYEPSSSGDNGTLSIDSSATGCGNMPSWLTLDRTSKTLYCFDESSNSGVVSSFDVTGAAPKMTGQAKTSGADVHGWLYGGSDGNGFLSMAEYGESSISTYKLPLTSSSKVLQKDSFTVSGPGPVPSRQDAPHPHSTITDPTGQYLIVPDLGADLIRIFSINASTGKLTTCTPAKAGAGDGPRHGTWWSPNDASVDGLMLYTVNELGNSVTGWKVSCPHSGCLSLTKTQTLSTYESGAPPSSSLPVKAAEVHVRGNFLYAANRNDQTFGSEQDSLVTYNISSTGILDFWTLSKRRTRTLGPPSHVIEVIGEPNRSASIRNTQYTGNAKSSQKAGDVPADDVQELMSLVSTLRGFPSHPSKDVYGQDVKVDFNTFEIQWSNEDEDSSADTVNEIAGEQKDDFKRIADSIEALARTFARKDAAV
;
A
#
# COMPACT_ATOMS: atom_id res chain seq x y z
N MET A 1 42.31 -24.19 -53.29
CA MET A 1 42.30 -24.60 -51.87
C MET A 1 41.70 -23.46 -51.06
N LEU A 2 40.44 -23.59 -50.64
CA LEU A 2 39.78 -22.69 -49.70
C LEU A 2 39.85 -23.31 -48.30
N PRO A 3 39.98 -22.49 -47.25
CA PRO A 3 39.22 -22.78 -46.04
C PRO A 3 38.49 -21.53 -45.48
N SER A 4 37.18 -21.72 -45.32
CA SER A 4 36.37 -21.44 -44.12
C SER A 4 36.57 -20.11 -43.38
N PHE A 5 35.65 -19.16 -43.60
CA PHE A 5 35.31 -18.12 -42.63
C PHE A 5 34.36 -18.70 -41.57
N ALA A 6 34.80 -18.76 -40.32
CA ALA A 6 33.93 -18.95 -39.16
C ALA A 6 33.70 -17.58 -38.50
N SER A 7 32.51 -17.01 -38.68
CA SER A 7 32.06 -15.84 -37.92
C SER A 7 31.57 -16.30 -36.55
N ALA A 8 32.32 -15.98 -35.50
CA ALA A 8 31.85 -16.10 -34.13
C ALA A 8 30.88 -14.95 -33.84
N LEU A 9 29.57 -15.27 -33.78
CA LEU A 9 28.55 -14.36 -33.30
C LEU A 9 28.63 -14.35 -31.77
N ALA A 10 29.15 -13.27 -31.18
CA ALA A 10 29.12 -13.08 -29.73
C ALA A 10 27.68 -12.83 -29.29
N ALA A 11 27.07 -13.81 -28.62
CA ALA A 11 25.81 -13.63 -27.93
C ALA A 11 26.04 -12.71 -26.72
N VAL A 12 25.63 -11.45 -26.84
CA VAL A 12 25.49 -10.55 -25.68
C VAL A 12 24.28 -11.04 -24.90
N LEU A 13 24.54 -11.84 -23.85
CA LEU A 13 23.55 -12.17 -22.84
C LEU A 13 23.18 -10.88 -22.11
N PHE A 14 22.00 -10.33 -22.42
CA PHE A 14 21.33 -9.38 -21.56
C PHE A 14 20.91 -10.12 -20.29
N ALA A 15 21.78 -10.14 -19.28
CA ALA A 15 21.33 -10.47 -17.93
C ALA A 15 20.27 -9.43 -17.54
N PRO A 16 19.07 -9.82 -17.09
CA PRO A 16 18.14 -8.87 -16.50
C PRO A 16 18.83 -8.28 -15.27
N SER A 17 19.27 -7.03 -15.37
CA SER A 17 19.74 -6.28 -14.22
C SER A 17 18.52 -6.12 -13.30
N VAL A 18 18.49 -6.91 -12.23
CA VAL A 18 17.60 -6.63 -11.11
C VAL A 18 18.08 -5.31 -10.52
N LEU A 19 17.43 -4.20 -10.91
CA LEU A 19 17.76 -2.88 -10.37
C LEU A 19 17.40 -2.89 -8.89
N GLY A 20 18.42 -2.89 -8.03
CA GLY A 20 18.23 -2.71 -6.59
C GLY A 20 17.47 -1.41 -6.32
N THR A 21 16.57 -1.42 -5.34
CA THR A 21 15.84 -0.22 -4.93
C THR A 21 16.62 0.49 -3.82
N HIS A 22 16.98 1.76 -4.04
CA HIS A 22 17.60 2.57 -3.01
C HIS A 22 16.57 3.10 -2.00
N LEU A 23 16.86 2.91 -0.72
CA LEU A 23 16.06 3.35 0.42
C LEU A 23 16.86 4.36 1.24
N PHE A 24 16.19 5.40 1.72
CA PHE A 24 16.76 6.31 2.72
C PHE A 24 16.11 6.04 4.07
N VAL A 25 16.92 5.83 5.10
CA VAL A 25 16.45 5.47 6.44
C VAL A 25 17.11 6.37 7.48
N SER A 26 16.30 7.03 8.30
CA SER A 26 16.76 7.74 9.49
C SER A 26 16.84 6.79 10.68
N HIS A 27 17.72 7.11 11.62
CA HIS A 27 17.81 6.40 12.90
C HIS A 27 18.16 7.39 14.01
N TYR A 28 17.63 7.17 15.22
CA TYR A 28 17.91 7.97 16.41
C TYR A 28 19.36 7.87 16.93
N THR A 29 20.29 7.39 16.12
CA THR A 29 21.74 7.47 16.33
C THR A 29 22.34 8.74 15.73
N GLY A 30 21.52 9.66 15.22
CA GLY A 30 21.97 10.87 14.51
C GLY A 30 22.39 10.62 13.06
N LYS A 31 22.05 9.46 12.49
CA LYS A 31 22.48 9.03 11.15
C LYS A 31 21.31 8.85 10.20
N ILE A 32 21.57 9.19 8.95
CA ILE A 32 20.78 8.81 7.79
C ILE A 32 21.57 7.75 7.03
N TYR A 33 20.92 6.68 6.62
CA TYR A 33 21.50 5.58 5.87
C TYR A 33 20.90 5.53 4.47
N THR A 34 21.73 5.21 3.48
CA THR A 34 21.25 4.69 2.20
C THR A 34 21.38 3.18 2.25
N LEU A 35 20.31 2.48 1.89
CA LEU A 35 20.30 1.03 1.74
C LEU A 35 19.94 0.64 0.32
N THR A 36 20.46 -0.49 -0.14
CA THR A 36 19.97 -1.16 -1.33
C THR A 36 19.13 -2.36 -0.92
N TYR A 37 17.91 -2.41 -1.46
CA TYR A 37 17.06 -3.59 -1.43
C TYR A 37 17.25 -4.38 -2.73
N GLU A 38 17.74 -5.60 -2.62
CA GLU A 38 17.84 -6.55 -3.74
C GLU A 38 16.74 -7.61 -3.59
N PRO A 39 15.75 -7.65 -4.48
CA PRO A 39 14.71 -8.67 -4.41
C PRO A 39 15.31 -10.05 -4.72
N SER A 40 14.88 -11.08 -3.99
CA SER A 40 15.30 -12.45 -4.27
C SER A 40 14.71 -12.94 -5.59
N SER A 41 15.54 -13.63 -6.39
CA SER A 41 15.10 -14.33 -7.61
C SER A 41 14.28 -15.59 -7.32
N SER A 42 14.30 -16.12 -6.08
CA SER A 42 13.57 -17.33 -5.66
C SER A 42 12.19 -17.06 -5.07
N GLY A 43 11.78 -15.79 -4.91
CA GLY A 43 10.52 -15.43 -4.22
C GLY A 43 10.61 -15.42 -2.68
N ASP A 44 11.82 -15.55 -2.13
CA ASP A 44 12.11 -15.35 -0.70
C ASP A 44 12.23 -13.86 -0.33
N ASN A 45 12.50 -13.58 0.95
CA ASN A 45 12.84 -12.22 1.40
C ASN A 45 14.09 -11.72 0.65
N GLY A 46 13.97 -10.59 -0.03
CA GLY A 46 15.12 -9.86 -0.57
C GLY A 46 16.11 -9.43 0.52
N THR A 47 17.33 -9.09 0.12
CA THR A 47 18.38 -8.63 1.03
C THR A 47 18.36 -7.11 1.16
N LEU A 48 18.71 -6.61 2.35
CA LEU A 48 18.97 -5.20 2.60
C LEU A 48 20.43 -5.04 2.97
N SER A 49 21.16 -4.21 2.22
CA SER A 49 22.54 -3.82 2.54
C SER A 49 22.61 -2.33 2.85
N ILE A 50 23.44 -1.94 3.80
CA ILE A 50 23.78 -0.53 4.03
C ILE A 50 24.87 -0.14 3.03
N ASP A 51 24.60 0.85 2.19
CA ASP A 51 25.55 1.33 1.18
C ASP A 51 26.40 2.47 1.73
N SER A 52 25.74 3.41 2.42
CA SER A 52 26.40 4.58 3.00
C SER A 52 25.63 5.14 4.18
N SER A 53 26.27 6.06 4.91
CA SER A 53 25.62 6.82 5.97
C SER A 53 26.09 8.28 5.97
N ALA A 54 25.19 9.19 6.31
CA ALA A 54 25.45 10.61 6.49
C ALA A 54 25.04 11.07 7.90
N THR A 55 25.70 12.13 8.37
CA THR A 55 25.34 12.84 9.61
C THR A 55 24.91 14.27 9.27
N GLY A 56 24.45 15.02 10.27
CA GLY A 56 24.07 16.42 10.11
C GLY A 56 22.57 16.69 10.19
N CYS A 57 21.75 15.70 10.54
CA CYS A 57 20.33 15.88 10.87
C CYS A 57 20.09 15.82 12.39
N GLY A 58 20.99 16.44 13.16
CA GLY A 58 20.89 16.45 14.62
C GLY A 58 21.02 15.06 15.25
N ASN A 59 20.49 14.90 16.46
CA ASN A 59 20.69 13.70 17.27
C ASN A 59 19.57 12.67 17.11
N MET A 60 18.34 13.12 16.84
CA MET A 60 17.17 12.26 16.70
C MET A 60 16.49 12.44 15.33
N PRO A 61 17.15 12.10 14.20
CA PRO A 61 16.49 11.98 12.90
C PRO A 61 15.25 11.09 12.98
N SER A 62 14.06 11.70 12.92
CA SER A 62 12.78 11.02 13.13
C SER A 62 12.04 10.76 11.82
N TRP A 63 12.17 11.70 10.88
CA TRP A 63 11.44 11.66 9.62
C TRP A 63 12.30 12.11 8.45
N LEU A 64 11.97 11.58 7.27
CA LEU A 64 12.60 11.92 6.00
C LEU A 64 11.52 12.26 4.97
N THR A 65 11.76 13.29 4.16
CA THR A 65 10.92 13.66 3.02
C THR A 65 11.79 13.83 1.79
N LEU A 66 11.51 13.04 0.75
CA LEU A 66 12.27 13.09 -0.50
C LEU A 66 11.53 13.93 -1.54
N ASP A 67 12.13 15.03 -1.96
CA ASP A 67 11.79 15.64 -3.24
C ASP A 67 12.40 14.81 -4.38
N ARG A 68 11.53 14.06 -5.07
CA ARG A 68 11.95 13.19 -6.17
C ARG A 68 12.39 13.95 -7.41
N THR A 69 11.95 15.20 -7.58
CA THR A 69 12.25 16.04 -8.75
C THR A 69 13.65 16.63 -8.60
N SER A 70 13.91 17.31 -7.48
CA SER A 70 15.24 17.90 -7.23
C SER A 70 16.27 16.90 -6.71
N LYS A 71 15.84 15.67 -6.33
CA LYS A 71 16.69 14.68 -5.64
C LYS A 71 17.26 15.24 -4.34
N THR A 72 16.43 15.99 -3.61
CA THR A 72 16.75 16.54 -2.29
C THR A 72 16.00 15.78 -1.21
N LEU A 73 16.74 15.26 -0.22
CA LEU A 73 16.20 14.62 0.97
C LEU A 73 16.19 15.63 2.12
N TYR A 74 15.02 15.88 2.69
CA TYR A 74 14.83 16.67 3.90
C TYR A 74 14.75 15.74 5.10
N CYS A 75 15.41 16.11 6.19
CA CYS A 75 15.47 15.35 7.42
C CYS A 75 15.15 16.23 8.62
N PHE A 76 14.32 15.69 9.51
CA PHE A 76 13.75 16.38 10.66
C PHE A 76 14.28 15.75 11.96
N ASP A 77 14.67 16.60 12.91
CA ASP A 77 15.25 16.20 14.19
C ASP A 77 14.24 16.37 15.34
N GLU A 78 13.88 15.25 15.96
CA GLU A 78 12.93 15.20 17.07
C GLU A 78 13.56 15.55 18.42
N SER A 79 14.85 15.90 18.46
CA SER A 79 15.53 16.33 19.69
C SER A 79 14.74 17.43 20.39
N SER A 80 14.50 17.28 21.70
CA SER A 80 13.75 18.26 22.49
C SER A 80 14.58 19.51 22.79
N ASN A 81 13.93 20.67 22.89
CA ASN A 81 14.50 21.97 23.27
C ASN A 81 15.61 22.53 22.34
N SER A 82 16.01 21.81 21.30
CA SER A 82 16.91 22.25 20.23
C SER A 82 16.94 21.20 19.13
N GLY A 83 16.50 21.56 17.93
CA GLY A 83 16.56 20.68 16.76
C GLY A 83 17.15 21.36 15.54
N VAL A 84 17.25 20.58 14.46
CA VAL A 84 17.60 21.07 13.13
C VAL A 84 16.73 20.41 12.09
N VAL A 85 16.50 21.14 11.00
CA VAL A 85 16.01 20.59 9.75
C VAL A 85 17.10 20.72 8.70
N SER A 86 17.44 19.62 8.05
CA SER A 86 18.57 19.53 7.13
C SER A 86 18.11 19.06 5.75
N SER A 87 18.77 19.55 4.71
CA SER A 87 18.59 19.11 3.32
C SER A 87 19.86 18.43 2.83
N PHE A 88 19.69 17.37 2.03
CA PHE A 88 20.77 16.57 1.46
C PHE A 88 20.52 16.34 -0.03
N ASP A 89 21.54 16.54 -0.84
CA ASP A 89 21.59 16.04 -2.22
C ASP A 89 21.80 14.52 -2.19
N VAL A 90 20.94 13.77 -2.89
CA VAL A 90 20.99 12.31 -2.99
C VAL A 90 21.25 11.79 -4.41
N THR A 91 21.88 12.59 -5.26
CA THR A 91 22.30 12.19 -6.62
C THR A 91 23.58 11.35 -6.64
N GLY A 92 24.42 11.48 -5.61
CA GLY A 92 25.67 10.74 -5.46
C GLY A 92 25.54 9.42 -4.69
N ALA A 93 26.68 8.76 -4.47
CA ALA A 93 26.75 7.49 -3.74
C ALA A 93 26.36 7.59 -2.25
N ALA A 94 26.46 8.79 -1.67
CA ALA A 94 26.07 9.07 -0.29
C ALA A 94 25.34 10.43 -0.20
N PRO A 95 24.35 10.58 0.70
CA PRO A 95 23.68 11.85 0.93
C PRO A 95 24.68 12.94 1.32
N LYS A 96 24.66 14.08 0.63
CA LYS A 96 25.53 15.22 0.91
C LYS A 96 24.70 16.39 1.41
N MET A 97 24.96 16.87 2.62
CA MET A 97 24.23 18.00 3.19
C MET A 97 24.41 19.26 2.33
N THR A 98 23.30 19.88 1.95
CA THR A 98 23.23 21.10 1.11
C THR A 98 22.82 22.34 1.90
N GLY A 99 22.15 22.16 3.03
CA GLY A 99 21.65 23.25 3.85
C GLY A 99 21.01 22.76 5.13
N GLN A 100 20.92 23.63 6.14
CA GLN A 100 20.38 23.31 7.45
C GLN A 100 19.83 24.57 8.11
N ALA A 101 18.69 24.47 8.80
CA ALA A 101 18.15 25.50 9.65
C ALA A 101 17.98 24.99 11.09
N LYS A 102 18.09 25.89 12.07
CA LYS A 102 17.76 25.58 13.48
C LYS A 102 16.25 25.59 13.70
N THR A 103 15.77 24.70 14.54
CA THR A 103 14.35 24.57 14.93
C THR A 103 14.22 24.60 16.45
N SER A 104 12.99 24.72 16.97
CA SER A 104 12.72 24.56 18.41
C SER A 104 12.96 23.12 18.90
N GLY A 105 13.04 22.15 17.97
CA GLY A 105 13.08 20.74 18.29
C GLY A 105 11.69 20.12 18.39
N ALA A 106 11.65 18.83 18.72
CA ALA A 106 10.44 17.99 18.68
C ALA A 106 9.77 17.94 17.29
N ASP A 107 10.57 18.06 16.23
CA ASP A 107 10.10 17.96 14.85
C ASP A 107 9.87 16.47 14.51
N VAL A 108 8.61 16.04 14.49
CA VAL A 108 8.26 14.61 14.29
C VAL A 108 7.98 14.25 12.84
N HIS A 109 7.70 15.25 12.00
CA HIS A 109 7.35 15.09 10.59
C HIS A 109 7.44 16.44 9.86
N GLY A 110 7.70 16.42 8.56
CA GLY A 110 7.54 17.58 7.70
C GLY A 110 7.22 17.22 6.25
N TRP A 111 6.88 18.21 5.44
CA TRP A 111 6.49 18.01 4.04
C TRP A 111 6.74 19.26 3.19
N LEU A 112 6.77 19.08 1.87
CA LEU A 112 6.97 20.15 0.89
C LEU A 112 5.63 20.75 0.45
N TYR A 113 5.61 22.06 0.25
CA TYR A 113 4.40 22.75 -0.22
C TYR A 113 4.71 24.08 -0.92
N GLY A 114 3.72 24.58 -1.68
CA GLY A 114 3.76 25.90 -2.32
C GLY A 114 4.89 26.09 -3.33
N GLY A 115 5.10 27.30 -3.82
CA GLY A 115 5.98 27.56 -4.96
C GLY A 115 5.35 27.17 -6.30
N SER A 116 6.03 27.50 -7.40
CA SER A 116 5.55 27.21 -8.76
C SER A 116 5.54 25.72 -9.11
N ASP A 117 6.34 24.93 -8.40
CA ASP A 117 6.52 23.48 -8.57
C ASP A 117 5.93 22.67 -7.40
N GLY A 118 5.29 23.33 -6.43
CA GLY A 118 4.76 22.68 -5.22
C GLY A 118 5.79 22.42 -4.11
N ASN A 119 7.07 22.76 -4.32
CA ASN A 119 8.17 22.48 -3.39
C ASN A 119 8.96 23.73 -2.95
N GLY A 120 8.37 24.92 -2.99
CA GLY A 120 9.02 26.18 -2.64
C GLY A 120 9.22 26.42 -1.13
N PHE A 121 8.49 25.66 -0.30
CA PHE A 121 8.48 25.80 1.15
C PHE A 121 8.46 24.43 1.84
N LEU A 122 8.85 24.41 3.11
CA LEU A 122 8.87 23.22 3.96
C LEU A 122 8.01 23.48 5.20
N SER A 123 7.09 22.56 5.51
CA SER A 123 6.29 22.57 6.74
C SER A 123 6.78 21.52 7.72
N MET A 124 6.60 21.78 9.02
CA MET A 124 7.03 20.88 10.10
C MET A 124 5.94 20.79 11.17
N ALA A 125 5.72 19.58 11.68
CA ALA A 125 4.90 19.32 12.85
C ALA A 125 5.79 19.22 14.09
N GLU A 126 5.60 20.13 15.04
CA GLU A 126 6.37 20.21 16.28
C GLU A 126 5.52 19.63 17.43
N TYR A 127 5.68 18.32 17.70
CA TYR A 127 4.80 17.55 18.59
C TYR A 127 4.75 18.13 20.02
N GLY A 128 5.92 18.42 20.60
CA GLY A 128 6.05 18.91 21.97
C GLY A 128 5.70 20.38 22.13
N GLU A 129 5.80 21.17 21.05
CA GLU A 129 5.57 22.63 21.06
C GLU A 129 4.13 23.00 20.71
N SER A 130 3.26 22.01 20.48
CA SER A 130 1.87 22.20 20.08
C SER A 130 1.72 23.13 18.88
N SER A 131 2.59 23.00 17.86
CA SER A 131 2.63 23.96 16.76
C SER A 131 3.07 23.34 15.42
N ILE A 132 2.84 24.09 14.35
CA ILE A 132 3.56 23.88 13.10
C ILE A 132 4.44 25.09 12.81
N SER A 133 5.55 24.86 12.12
CA SER A 133 6.39 25.93 11.59
C SER A 133 6.73 25.69 10.12
N THR A 134 7.10 26.76 9.42
CA THR A 134 7.43 26.69 8.00
C THR A 134 8.71 27.45 7.67
N TYR A 135 9.38 27.02 6.60
CA TYR A 135 10.61 27.61 6.10
C TYR A 135 10.53 27.80 4.60
N LYS A 136 11.15 28.87 4.10
CA LYS A 136 11.36 29.07 2.67
C LYS A 136 12.55 28.23 2.21
N LEU A 137 12.42 27.58 1.05
CA LEU A 137 13.50 26.81 0.43
C LEU A 137 14.28 27.64 -0.60
N PRO A 138 15.57 27.32 -0.85
CA PRO A 138 16.37 26.27 -0.20
C PRO A 138 16.79 26.63 1.25
N LEU A 139 17.06 25.62 2.07
CA LEU A 139 17.56 25.83 3.43
C LEU A 139 19.00 26.34 3.44
N THR A 140 19.30 27.21 4.38
CA THR A 140 20.63 27.78 4.65
C THR A 140 20.83 27.95 6.14
N SER A 141 22.08 28.09 6.60
CA SER A 141 22.38 28.36 8.03
C SER A 141 21.76 29.66 8.56
N SER A 142 21.38 30.58 7.68
CA SER A 142 20.69 31.84 8.01
C SER A 142 19.17 31.75 7.92
N SER A 143 18.62 30.62 7.46
CA SER A 143 17.18 30.40 7.32
C SER A 143 16.45 30.64 8.63
N LYS A 144 15.30 31.29 8.52
CA LYS A 144 14.41 31.64 9.64
C LYS A 144 13.05 31.04 9.40
N VAL A 145 12.33 30.82 10.50
CA VAL A 145 10.91 30.48 10.47
C VAL A 145 10.17 31.55 9.67
N LEU A 146 9.48 31.12 8.61
CA LEU A 146 8.62 31.96 7.78
C LEU A 146 7.29 32.23 8.47
N GLN A 147 6.69 31.18 9.04
CA GLN A 147 5.43 31.23 9.78
C GLN A 147 5.46 30.17 10.89
N LYS A 148 4.86 30.50 12.04
CA LYS A 148 4.63 29.57 13.15
C LYS A 148 3.18 29.71 13.60
N ASP A 149 2.45 28.60 13.67
CA ASP A 149 1.08 28.53 14.16
C ASP A 149 1.05 27.63 15.39
N SER A 150 0.86 28.24 16.56
CA SER A 150 0.72 27.53 17.84
C SER A 150 -0.74 27.27 18.17
N PHE A 151 -0.99 26.12 18.78
CA PHE A 151 -2.33 25.65 19.09
C PHE A 151 -2.53 25.48 20.58
N THR A 152 -3.77 25.66 21.02
CA THR A 152 -4.19 25.43 22.40
C THR A 152 -5.53 24.69 22.41
N VAL A 153 -5.79 24.00 23.52
CA VAL A 153 -7.10 23.42 23.86
C VAL A 153 -7.49 23.93 25.25
N SER A 154 -8.79 23.95 25.55
CA SER A 154 -9.30 24.43 26.84
C SER A 154 -9.05 23.46 28.01
N GLY A 155 -8.67 22.21 27.71
CA GLY A 155 -8.39 21.16 28.68
C GLY A 155 -7.97 19.88 27.98
N PRO A 156 -7.55 18.86 28.74
CA PRO A 156 -7.07 17.60 28.18
C PRO A 156 -8.20 16.83 27.48
N GLY A 157 -7.82 16.06 26.46
CA GLY A 157 -8.68 15.11 25.75
C GLY A 157 -8.96 13.82 26.55
N PRO A 158 -9.72 12.88 25.96
CA PRO A 158 -10.13 11.63 26.61
C PRO A 158 -8.99 10.72 27.08
N VAL A 159 -7.78 10.86 26.52
CA VAL A 159 -6.57 10.17 26.95
C VAL A 159 -5.57 11.18 27.52
N PRO A 160 -5.76 11.69 28.75
CA PRO A 160 -4.98 12.83 29.27
C PRO A 160 -3.47 12.62 29.28
N SER A 161 -2.98 11.38 29.37
CA SER A 161 -1.54 11.07 29.32
C SER A 161 -0.91 11.29 27.93
N ARG A 162 -1.72 11.48 26.89
CA ARG A 162 -1.31 11.65 25.49
C ARG A 162 -2.01 12.82 24.80
N GLN A 163 -2.96 13.46 25.48
CA GLN A 163 -3.84 14.51 24.99
C GLN A 163 -3.96 15.63 26.04
N ASP A 164 -2.88 15.91 26.76
CA ASP A 164 -2.77 17.01 27.72
C ASP A 164 -2.67 18.37 27.02
N ALA A 165 -2.13 18.40 25.81
CA ALA A 165 -2.04 19.55 24.93
C ALA A 165 -2.24 19.13 23.46
N PRO A 166 -2.31 20.06 22.50
CA PRO A 166 -2.28 19.72 21.09
C PRO A 166 -0.92 19.11 20.72
N HIS A 167 -0.94 18.09 19.88
CA HIS A 167 0.24 17.36 19.41
C HIS A 167 0.11 17.10 17.91
N PRO A 168 0.32 18.12 17.05
CA PRO A 168 0.39 17.91 15.60
C PRO A 168 1.50 16.90 15.31
N HIS A 169 1.18 15.87 14.51
CA HIS A 169 2.09 14.75 14.30
C HIS A 169 2.53 14.58 12.85
N SER A 170 1.78 15.13 11.88
CA SER A 170 2.20 15.18 10.48
C SER A 170 1.72 16.43 9.79
N THR A 171 2.40 16.80 8.70
CA THR A 171 1.92 17.79 7.74
C THR A 171 1.91 17.13 6.38
N ILE A 172 0.81 17.25 5.63
CA ILE A 172 0.69 16.66 4.28
C ILE A 172 -0.02 17.66 3.36
N THR A 173 0.55 17.86 2.18
CA THR A 173 -0.05 18.71 1.15
C THR A 173 -1.05 17.90 0.34
N ASP A 174 -2.20 18.49 0.01
CA ASP A 174 -3.19 17.82 -0.84
C ASP A 174 -2.71 17.70 -2.30
N PRO A 175 -3.28 16.79 -3.11
CA PRO A 175 -2.84 16.59 -4.49
C PRO A 175 -2.99 17.83 -5.40
N THR A 176 -3.82 18.82 -5.05
CA THR A 176 -3.91 20.09 -5.79
C THR A 176 -2.82 21.10 -5.41
N GLY A 177 -2.12 20.89 -4.29
CA GLY A 177 -1.14 21.83 -3.76
C GLY A 177 -1.74 23.08 -3.10
N GLN A 178 -3.06 23.14 -2.92
CA GLN A 178 -3.77 24.32 -2.40
C GLN A 178 -4.03 24.25 -0.90
N TYR A 179 -3.88 23.08 -0.28
CA TYR A 179 -4.20 22.83 1.11
C TYR A 179 -3.11 22.04 1.83
N LEU A 180 -2.86 22.43 3.07
CA LEU A 180 -2.02 21.68 4.00
C LEU A 180 -2.92 21.08 5.10
N ILE A 181 -2.76 19.78 5.34
CA ILE A 181 -3.50 19.03 6.34
C ILE A 181 -2.56 18.61 7.46
N VAL A 182 -3.02 18.75 8.70
CA VAL A 182 -2.23 18.49 9.90
C VAL A 182 -3.06 17.67 10.90
N PRO A 183 -2.92 16.34 10.90
CA PRO A 183 -3.42 15.49 11.97
C PRO A 183 -2.82 15.90 13.32
N ASP A 184 -3.68 16.15 14.30
CA ASP A 184 -3.35 16.55 15.66
C ASP A 184 -3.82 15.50 16.66
N LEU A 185 -2.87 14.71 17.13
CA LEU A 185 -3.08 13.60 18.05
C LEU A 185 -3.65 14.10 19.38
N GLY A 186 -3.10 15.19 19.88
CA GLY A 186 -3.42 15.72 21.20
C GLY A 186 -4.80 16.38 21.29
N ALA A 187 -5.33 16.86 20.16
CA ALA A 187 -6.60 17.57 20.11
C ALA A 187 -7.76 16.80 19.47
N ASP A 188 -7.54 15.59 18.93
CA ASP A 188 -8.52 14.86 18.10
C ASP A 188 -9.02 15.71 16.90
N LEU A 189 -8.12 16.44 16.27
CA LEU A 189 -8.43 17.32 15.14
C LEU A 189 -7.62 16.94 13.89
N ILE A 190 -8.23 17.17 12.73
CA ILE A 190 -7.51 17.32 11.47
C ILE A 190 -7.52 18.81 11.14
N ARG A 191 -6.40 19.49 11.36
CA ARG A 191 -6.28 20.92 11.06
C ARG A 191 -6.07 21.11 9.56
N ILE A 192 -6.64 22.17 9.03
CA ILE A 192 -6.67 22.46 7.60
C ILE A 192 -6.18 23.89 7.41
N PHE A 193 -5.31 24.09 6.43
CA PHE A 193 -4.83 25.40 6.01
C PHE A 193 -4.96 25.53 4.50
N SER A 194 -5.41 26.70 4.00
CA SER A 194 -5.23 27.06 2.60
C SER A 194 -3.83 27.63 2.38
N ILE A 195 -3.21 27.27 1.26
CA ILE A 195 -1.85 27.64 0.89
C ILE A 195 -1.88 28.83 -0.06
N ASN A 196 -1.14 29.89 0.26
CA ASN A 196 -0.74 30.86 -0.73
C ASN A 196 0.57 30.41 -1.38
N ALA A 197 0.49 29.84 -2.59
CA ALA A 197 1.64 29.21 -3.23
C ALA A 197 2.81 30.17 -3.51
N SER A 198 2.57 31.46 -3.76
CA SER A 198 3.66 32.40 -4.08
C SER A 198 4.44 32.87 -2.83
N THR A 199 3.74 33.03 -1.71
CA THR A 199 4.33 33.56 -0.46
C THR A 199 4.67 32.50 0.57
N GLY A 200 4.08 31.30 0.45
CA GLY A 200 4.16 30.22 1.44
C GLY A 200 3.26 30.45 2.65
N LYS A 201 2.46 31.53 2.67
CA LYS A 201 1.57 31.82 3.80
C LYS A 201 0.49 30.75 3.91
N LEU A 202 0.36 30.16 5.10
CA LEU A 202 -0.74 29.28 5.48
C LEU A 202 -1.85 30.10 6.13
N THR A 203 -3.10 29.86 5.73
CA THR A 203 -4.28 30.50 6.34
C THR A 203 -5.19 29.43 6.93
N THR A 204 -5.45 29.54 8.23
CA THR A 204 -6.21 28.57 9.00
C THR A 204 -7.65 28.45 8.50
N CYS A 205 -8.10 27.22 8.32
CA CYS A 205 -9.47 26.84 8.01
C CYS A 205 -10.13 26.17 9.22
N THR A 206 -11.44 25.95 9.14
CA THR A 206 -12.16 25.15 10.13
C THR A 206 -11.60 23.72 10.14
N PRO A 207 -11.11 23.21 11.28
CA PRO A 207 -10.60 21.84 11.37
C PRO A 207 -11.74 20.82 11.31
N ALA A 208 -11.44 19.61 10.87
CA ALA A 208 -12.33 18.47 11.04
C ALA A 208 -12.09 17.78 12.40
N LYS A 209 -13.11 17.12 12.94
CA LYS A 209 -13.05 16.46 14.26
C LYS A 209 -12.94 14.95 14.12
N ALA A 210 -11.85 14.38 14.61
CA ALA A 210 -11.69 12.93 14.76
C ALA A 210 -12.63 12.38 15.86
N GLY A 211 -12.66 11.06 16.02
CA GLY A 211 -13.33 10.45 17.18
C GLY A 211 -12.64 10.85 18.47
N ALA A 212 -13.39 10.90 19.57
CA ALA A 212 -12.83 11.23 20.88
C ALA A 212 -11.86 10.12 21.32
N GLY A 213 -10.60 10.47 21.56
CA GLY A 213 -9.53 9.53 21.91
C GLY A 213 -8.94 8.78 20.71
N ASP A 214 -9.26 9.17 19.47
CA ASP A 214 -8.66 8.56 18.27
C ASP A 214 -7.15 8.88 18.19
N GLY A 215 -6.77 10.13 18.46
CA GLY A 215 -5.41 10.62 18.31
C GLY A 215 -4.88 10.48 16.88
N PRO A 216 -5.41 11.24 15.91
CA PRO A 216 -4.98 11.15 14.51
C PRO A 216 -3.50 11.52 14.37
N ARG A 217 -2.72 10.62 13.77
CA ARG A 217 -1.25 10.69 13.73
C ARG A 217 -0.74 11.10 12.36
N HIS A 218 -0.87 10.20 11.38
CA HIS A 218 -0.44 10.40 10.00
C HIS A 218 -1.63 10.28 9.04
N GLY A 219 -1.48 10.81 7.83
CA GLY A 219 -2.50 10.72 6.80
C GLY A 219 -1.94 10.46 5.41
N THR A 220 -2.77 9.91 4.53
CA THR A 220 -2.42 9.62 3.14
C THR A 220 -3.62 9.85 2.23
N TRP A 221 -3.34 10.21 0.98
CA TRP A 221 -4.36 10.50 -0.02
C TRP A 221 -4.63 9.29 -0.89
N TRP A 222 -5.88 9.14 -1.30
CA TRP A 222 -6.29 8.19 -2.33
C TRP A 222 -7.28 8.85 -3.28
N SER A 223 -7.11 8.58 -4.57
CA SER A 223 -8.08 8.96 -5.59
C SER A 223 -8.50 7.70 -6.36
N PRO A 224 -9.78 7.56 -6.75
CA PRO A 224 -10.18 6.52 -7.69
C PRO A 224 -9.55 6.75 -9.08
N ASN A 225 -9.13 7.98 -9.38
CA ASN A 225 -8.46 8.36 -10.61
C ASN A 225 -7.36 9.40 -10.33
N ASP A 226 -6.10 9.02 -10.51
CA ASP A 226 -4.93 9.87 -10.24
C ASP A 226 -4.90 11.18 -11.05
N ALA A 227 -5.71 11.32 -12.10
CA ALA A 227 -5.82 12.54 -12.90
C ALA A 227 -6.88 13.53 -12.39
N SER A 228 -7.67 13.18 -11.37
CA SER A 228 -8.75 14.01 -10.84
C SER A 228 -8.77 14.02 -9.30
N VAL A 229 -9.38 15.08 -8.76
CA VAL A 229 -9.74 15.19 -7.34
C VAL A 229 -11.18 14.73 -7.07
N ASP A 230 -11.91 14.33 -8.10
CA ASP A 230 -13.25 13.76 -7.95
C ASP A 230 -13.16 12.44 -7.19
N GLY A 231 -13.89 12.37 -6.08
CA GLY A 231 -13.84 11.20 -5.19
C GLY A 231 -12.56 11.11 -4.35
N LEU A 232 -11.76 12.19 -4.28
CA LEU A 232 -10.58 12.24 -3.43
C LEU A 232 -10.94 11.92 -1.97
N MET A 233 -10.13 11.03 -1.39
CA MET A 233 -10.21 10.63 0.01
C MET A 233 -8.92 10.98 0.73
N LEU A 234 -9.07 11.38 1.99
CA LEU A 234 -8.00 11.36 2.97
C LEU A 234 -8.24 10.18 3.90
N TYR A 235 -7.19 9.39 4.15
CA TYR A 235 -7.20 8.40 5.23
C TYR A 235 -6.23 8.82 6.32
N THR A 236 -6.67 8.78 7.58
CA THR A 236 -5.82 9.08 8.74
C THR A 236 -5.73 7.88 9.66
N VAL A 237 -4.51 7.51 10.05
CA VAL A 237 -4.31 6.52 11.10
C VAL A 237 -4.39 7.20 12.46
N ASN A 238 -5.10 6.57 13.37
CA ASN A 238 -5.42 7.02 14.71
C ASN A 238 -4.56 6.23 15.71
N GLU A 239 -3.55 6.88 16.29
CA GLU A 239 -2.54 6.22 17.13
C GLU A 239 -3.15 5.63 18.40
N LEU A 240 -4.02 6.39 19.06
CA LEU A 240 -4.59 6.04 20.35
C LEU A 240 -5.79 5.12 20.17
N GLY A 241 -6.59 5.36 19.13
CA GLY A 241 -7.77 4.57 18.80
C GLY A 241 -7.48 3.24 18.10
N ASN A 242 -6.23 2.97 17.68
CA ASN A 242 -5.87 1.79 16.87
C ASN A 242 -6.84 1.58 15.69
N SER A 243 -7.03 2.65 14.91
CA SER A 243 -8.02 2.69 13.83
C SER A 243 -7.54 3.51 12.64
N VAL A 244 -8.22 3.38 11.51
CA VAL A 244 -8.07 4.22 10.32
C VAL A 244 -9.40 4.91 10.07
N THR A 245 -9.38 6.22 9.89
CA THR A 245 -10.57 7.01 9.52
C THR A 245 -10.47 7.45 8.07
N GLY A 246 -11.53 7.22 7.30
CA GLY A 246 -11.70 7.72 5.94
C GLY A 246 -12.49 9.01 5.91
N TRP A 247 -12.02 9.97 5.12
CA TRP A 247 -12.61 11.29 4.98
C TRP A 247 -12.86 11.59 3.51
N LYS A 248 -14.12 11.87 3.16
CA LYS A 248 -14.45 12.43 1.85
C LYS A 248 -13.98 13.87 1.80
N VAL A 249 -13.22 14.20 0.76
CA VAL A 249 -12.64 15.52 0.57
C VAL A 249 -13.52 16.33 -0.36
N SER A 250 -13.78 17.59 0.01
CA SER A 250 -14.39 18.57 -0.87
C SER A 250 -13.44 19.75 -1.01
N CYS A 251 -12.84 19.89 -2.19
CA CYS A 251 -11.93 20.97 -2.54
C CYS A 251 -12.68 22.03 -3.36
N PRO A 252 -13.04 23.19 -2.79
CA PRO A 252 -13.54 24.28 -3.61
C PRO A 252 -12.41 24.88 -4.46
N HIS A 253 -12.75 25.59 -5.53
CA HIS A 253 -11.76 26.33 -6.33
C HIS A 253 -11.09 27.48 -5.56
N SER A 254 -11.77 27.98 -4.52
CA SER A 254 -11.24 29.02 -3.63
C SER A 254 -11.85 28.87 -2.24
N GLY A 255 -11.14 29.30 -1.20
CA GLY A 255 -11.57 29.14 0.19
C GLY A 255 -11.04 27.83 0.77
N CYS A 256 -11.75 27.27 1.74
CA CYS A 256 -11.26 26.15 2.55
C CYS A 256 -11.74 24.79 2.06
N LEU A 257 -10.81 23.83 2.03
CA LEU A 257 -11.12 22.41 1.96
C LEU A 257 -11.98 22.01 3.17
N SER A 258 -12.91 21.09 2.96
CA SER A 258 -13.70 20.46 4.04
C SER A 258 -13.58 18.94 3.97
N LEU A 259 -13.57 18.30 5.15
CA LEU A 259 -13.52 16.86 5.31
C LEU A 259 -14.81 16.36 5.94
N THR A 260 -15.43 15.36 5.29
CA THR A 260 -16.59 14.65 5.85
C THR A 260 -16.17 13.24 6.22
N LYS A 261 -16.30 12.88 7.51
CA LYS A 261 -16.00 11.52 7.96
C LYS A 261 -16.94 10.53 7.28
N THR A 262 -16.38 9.46 6.72
CA THR A 262 -17.14 8.38 6.07
C THR A 262 -17.21 7.14 6.93
N GLN A 263 -16.07 6.70 7.45
CA GLN A 263 -15.95 5.52 8.29
C GLN A 263 -14.72 5.62 9.20
N THR A 264 -14.76 4.86 10.29
CA THR A 264 -13.60 4.57 11.13
C THR A 264 -13.58 3.06 11.34
N LEU A 265 -12.48 2.40 10.98
CA LEU A 265 -12.29 0.95 11.16
C LEU A 265 -11.11 0.67 12.05
N SER A 266 -11.24 -0.33 12.92
CA SER A 266 -10.11 -0.80 13.73
C SER A 266 -9.00 -1.37 12.84
N THR A 267 -7.74 -1.21 13.27
CA THR A 267 -6.57 -1.91 12.70
C THR A 267 -6.51 -3.39 13.07
N TYR A 268 -7.54 -3.89 13.75
CA TYR A 268 -7.72 -5.27 14.18
C TYR A 268 -9.08 -5.81 13.75
N GLU A 269 -9.12 -7.04 13.22
CA GLU A 269 -10.35 -7.69 12.74
C GLU A 269 -11.39 -7.86 13.85
N SER A 270 -10.94 -8.16 15.07
CA SER A 270 -11.77 -8.27 16.27
C SER A 270 -12.41 -6.94 16.70
N GLY A 271 -11.99 -5.82 16.11
CA GLY A 271 -12.39 -4.47 16.51
C GLY A 271 -11.58 -3.88 17.66
N ALA A 272 -10.61 -4.61 18.22
CA ALA A 272 -9.80 -4.15 19.35
C ALA A 272 -8.36 -4.74 19.30
N PRO A 273 -7.36 -3.99 19.79
CA PRO A 273 -6.00 -4.51 19.88
C PRO A 273 -5.91 -5.72 20.82
N PRO A 274 -4.94 -6.63 20.61
CA PRO A 274 -4.69 -7.74 21.49
C PRO A 274 -4.21 -7.26 22.87
N SER A 275 -4.38 -8.10 23.89
CA SER A 275 -3.72 -7.89 25.17
C SER A 275 -2.20 -7.96 24.98
N SER A 276 -1.47 -6.97 25.48
CA SER A 276 -0.02 -6.86 25.36
C SER A 276 0.58 -6.29 26.64
N SER A 277 1.83 -6.64 26.93
CA SER A 277 2.58 -6.07 28.05
C SER A 277 2.96 -4.60 27.83
N LEU A 278 2.91 -4.13 26.58
CA LEU A 278 3.15 -2.75 26.18
C LEU A 278 1.92 -2.17 25.48
N PRO A 279 1.66 -0.85 25.58
CA PRO A 279 0.57 -0.23 24.85
C PRO A 279 0.74 -0.41 23.33
N VAL A 280 -0.22 -1.10 22.72
CA VAL A 280 -0.35 -1.27 21.27
C VAL A 280 -0.89 0.02 20.67
N LYS A 281 -0.22 0.52 19.64
CA LYS A 281 -0.56 1.79 18.98
C LYS A 281 -0.35 1.71 17.49
N ALA A 282 -1.34 2.15 16.71
CA ALA A 282 -1.16 2.34 15.29
C ALA A 282 -0.11 3.44 15.02
N ALA A 283 0.62 3.34 13.92
CA ALA A 283 1.82 4.14 13.70
C ALA A 283 1.85 4.78 12.32
N GLU A 284 1.73 4.02 11.25
CA GLU A 284 1.89 4.55 9.90
C GLU A 284 0.72 4.13 9.01
N VAL A 285 0.42 4.95 8.00
CA VAL A 285 -0.56 4.63 6.96
C VAL A 285 -0.01 4.91 5.58
N HIS A 286 -0.25 3.99 4.65
CA HIS A 286 0.14 4.16 3.27
C HIS A 286 -0.91 3.58 2.33
N VAL A 287 -1.07 4.18 1.17
CA VAL A 287 -1.95 3.69 0.11
C VAL A 287 -1.14 3.36 -1.13
N ARG A 288 -1.45 2.23 -1.76
CA ARG A 288 -0.93 1.87 -3.08
C ARG A 288 -2.00 1.19 -3.92
N GLY A 289 -2.39 1.83 -5.02
CA GLY A 289 -3.56 1.41 -5.78
C GLY A 289 -4.80 1.43 -4.88
N ASN A 290 -5.58 0.36 -4.91
CA ASN A 290 -6.80 0.22 -4.09
C ASN A 290 -6.56 -0.52 -2.78
N PHE A 291 -5.35 -0.39 -2.21
CA PHE A 291 -5.00 -0.98 -0.93
C PHE A 291 -4.50 0.08 0.03
N LEU A 292 -5.00 0.04 1.25
CA LEU A 292 -4.50 0.81 2.39
C LEU A 292 -3.79 -0.12 3.35
N TYR A 293 -2.60 0.29 3.79
CA TYR A 293 -1.78 -0.42 4.77
C TYR A 293 -1.67 0.44 6.02
N ALA A 294 -1.86 -0.14 7.20
CA ALA A 294 -1.57 0.52 8.46
C ALA A 294 -0.74 -0.36 9.39
N ALA A 295 0.26 0.22 10.04
CA ALA A 295 1.18 -0.49 10.93
C ALA A 295 0.78 -0.32 12.40
N ASN A 296 0.91 -1.38 13.19
CA ASN A 296 0.72 -1.36 14.65
C ASN A 296 2.04 -1.69 15.37
N ARG A 297 2.44 -0.82 16.30
CA ARG A 297 3.62 -1.00 17.14
C ARG A 297 3.29 -1.79 18.40
N ASN A 298 4.27 -2.56 18.88
CA ASN A 298 4.17 -3.36 20.11
C ASN A 298 3.09 -4.45 20.07
N ASP A 299 2.61 -4.77 18.87
CA ASP A 299 1.74 -5.92 18.68
C ASP A 299 2.56 -7.19 18.98
N GLN A 300 2.03 -8.07 19.83
CA GLN A 300 2.69 -9.31 20.22
C GLN A 300 1.97 -10.55 19.68
N THR A 301 0.93 -10.37 18.86
CA THR A 301 0.15 -11.47 18.25
C THR A 301 1.04 -12.44 17.47
N PHE A 302 2.12 -11.93 16.88
CA PHE A 302 3.03 -12.71 16.04
C PHE A 302 4.38 -13.02 16.72
N GLY A 303 4.50 -12.78 18.03
CA GLY A 303 5.72 -12.98 18.81
C GLY A 303 6.32 -11.68 19.36
N SER A 304 7.37 -11.81 20.18
CA SER A 304 8.12 -10.66 20.69
C SER A 304 8.85 -9.93 19.56
N GLU A 305 8.87 -8.59 19.58
CA GLU A 305 9.51 -7.74 18.58
C GLU A 305 8.92 -7.87 17.15
N GLN A 306 7.64 -8.27 17.05
CA GLN A 306 6.94 -8.45 15.76
C GLN A 306 5.77 -7.49 15.61
N ASP A 307 6.04 -6.29 15.08
CA ASP A 307 4.97 -5.36 14.69
C ASP A 307 4.08 -5.96 13.57
N SER A 308 2.81 -5.56 13.56
CA SER A 308 1.82 -6.03 12.59
C SER A 308 1.50 -4.97 11.54
N LEU A 309 1.04 -5.44 10.38
CA LEU A 309 0.55 -4.64 9.27
C LEU A 309 -0.85 -5.13 8.91
N VAL A 310 -1.84 -4.25 9.06
CA VAL A 310 -3.19 -4.47 8.54
C VAL A 310 -3.26 -3.96 7.11
N THR A 311 -4.01 -4.67 6.26
CA THR A 311 -4.37 -4.22 4.92
C THR A 311 -5.87 -4.15 4.76
N TYR A 312 -6.33 -3.10 4.11
CA TYR A 312 -7.71 -2.90 3.68
C TYR A 312 -7.77 -2.80 2.17
N ASN A 313 -8.86 -3.30 1.59
CA ASN A 313 -9.26 -2.95 0.24
C ASN A 313 -9.94 -1.59 0.25
N ILE A 314 -9.75 -0.82 -0.81
CA ILE A 314 -10.41 0.45 -1.05
C ILE A 314 -11.38 0.25 -2.22
N SER A 315 -12.68 0.42 -1.97
CA SER A 315 -13.70 0.33 -3.02
C SER A 315 -13.56 1.48 -4.02
N SER A 316 -14.25 1.40 -5.16
CA SER A 316 -14.28 2.49 -6.15
C SER A 316 -14.83 3.81 -5.61
N THR A 317 -15.53 3.79 -4.47
CA THR A 317 -16.06 4.98 -3.80
C THR A 317 -15.22 5.40 -2.59
N GLY A 318 -14.07 4.77 -2.35
CA GLY A 318 -13.19 5.10 -1.23
C GLY A 318 -13.60 4.50 0.12
N ILE A 319 -14.50 3.52 0.13
CA ILE A 319 -14.88 2.81 1.36
C ILE A 319 -13.82 1.73 1.63
N LEU A 320 -13.34 1.66 2.87
CA LEU A 320 -12.38 0.62 3.28
C LEU A 320 -13.13 -0.64 3.69
N ASP A 321 -12.62 -1.79 3.26
CA ASP A 321 -13.04 -3.11 3.73
C ASP A 321 -11.81 -3.85 4.28
N PHE A 322 -11.95 -4.42 5.48
CA PHE A 322 -10.86 -5.17 6.10
C PHE A 322 -10.50 -6.36 5.22
N TRP A 323 -9.22 -6.50 4.87
CA TRP A 323 -8.75 -7.61 4.05
C TRP A 323 -7.93 -8.62 4.85
N THR A 324 -6.87 -8.17 5.53
CA THR A 324 -6.04 -9.08 6.32
C THR A 324 -5.19 -8.35 7.36
N LEU A 325 -4.96 -8.99 8.51
CA LEU A 325 -3.91 -8.62 9.45
C LEU A 325 -2.76 -9.60 9.32
N SER A 326 -1.56 -9.08 9.09
CA SER A 326 -0.37 -9.91 8.87
C SER A 326 0.80 -9.42 9.72
N LYS A 327 1.73 -10.33 10.04
CA LYS A 327 3.05 -9.90 10.52
C LYS A 327 3.76 -9.07 9.46
N ARG A 328 4.71 -8.23 9.83
CA ARG A 328 5.65 -7.61 8.90
C ARG A 328 6.50 -8.68 8.17
N ARG A 329 5.97 -9.29 7.09
CA ARG A 329 6.72 -10.06 6.09
C ARG A 329 6.03 -10.01 4.72
N THR A 330 6.83 -9.78 3.69
CA THR A 330 6.58 -10.19 2.30
C THR A 330 6.10 -11.64 2.26
N ARG A 331 4.97 -11.86 1.59
CA ARG A 331 4.27 -13.16 1.51
C ARG A 331 5.02 -14.13 0.59
N THR A 332 5.42 -15.28 1.10
CA THR A 332 5.75 -16.46 0.28
C THR A 332 4.51 -17.36 0.22
N LEU A 333 3.92 -17.53 -0.97
CA LEU A 333 2.91 -18.57 -1.22
C LEU A 333 3.66 -19.88 -1.53
N GLY A 334 3.33 -20.97 -0.82
CA GLY A 334 3.85 -22.31 -1.14
C GLY A 334 3.17 -22.94 -2.36
N PRO A 335 3.72 -24.04 -2.92
CA PRO A 335 3.15 -24.73 -4.08
C PRO A 335 1.78 -25.37 -3.78
N PRO A 336 0.90 -25.51 -4.79
CA PRO A 336 -0.47 -26.00 -4.61
C PRO A 336 -0.51 -27.47 -4.17
N SER A 337 -1.50 -27.81 -3.35
CA SER A 337 -1.66 -29.16 -2.81
C SER A 337 -2.50 -30.09 -3.71
N HIS A 338 -3.15 -29.59 -4.78
CA HIS A 338 -4.08 -30.34 -5.64
C HIS A 338 -4.15 -29.79 -7.09
N VAL A 339 -4.36 -30.65 -8.10
CA VAL A 339 -4.55 -30.33 -9.53
C VAL A 339 -5.64 -31.22 -10.14
N ILE A 340 -6.55 -30.67 -10.97
CA ILE A 340 -7.58 -31.43 -11.71
C ILE A 340 -7.41 -31.20 -13.21
N GLU A 341 -7.41 -32.27 -14.00
CA GLU A 341 -7.18 -32.28 -15.45
C GLU A 341 -8.37 -32.92 -16.18
N VAL A 342 -8.73 -32.42 -17.38
CA VAL A 342 -9.74 -33.02 -18.26
C VAL A 342 -9.07 -33.40 -19.57
N ILE A 343 -9.07 -34.70 -19.90
CA ILE A 343 -8.25 -35.33 -20.94
C ILE A 343 -9.17 -36.05 -21.94
N GLY A 344 -9.20 -35.63 -23.20
CA GLY A 344 -10.07 -36.22 -24.24
C GLY A 344 -9.82 -35.71 -25.66
N GLU A 345 -10.86 -35.58 -26.49
CA GLU A 345 -10.84 -34.84 -27.77
C GLU A 345 -12.05 -33.90 -27.89
N PRO A 346 -11.98 -32.78 -28.65
CA PRO A 346 -13.15 -31.94 -28.88
C PRO A 346 -14.26 -32.75 -29.55
N ASN A 347 -15.49 -32.65 -29.03
CA ASN A 347 -16.68 -33.34 -29.56
C ASN A 347 -16.67 -34.87 -29.32
N ARG A 348 -15.87 -35.35 -28.36
CA ARG A 348 -15.92 -36.72 -27.83
C ARG A 348 -15.98 -36.68 -26.31
N SER A 349 -16.27 -37.83 -25.71
CA SER A 349 -16.25 -37.94 -24.26
C SER A 349 -14.81 -37.78 -23.73
N ALA A 350 -14.64 -37.12 -22.58
CA ALA A 350 -13.34 -36.83 -21.96
C ALA A 350 -13.25 -37.36 -20.53
N SER A 351 -12.07 -37.78 -20.08
CA SER A 351 -11.83 -38.27 -18.73
C SER A 351 -11.32 -37.17 -17.80
N ILE A 352 -11.72 -37.19 -16.53
CA ILE A 352 -11.22 -36.25 -15.51
C ILE A 352 -10.18 -36.97 -14.64
N ARG A 353 -9.05 -36.33 -14.38
CA ARG A 353 -7.99 -36.80 -13.48
C ARG A 353 -7.78 -35.82 -12.34
N ASN A 354 -7.59 -36.32 -11.12
CA ASN A 354 -7.28 -35.51 -9.95
C ASN A 354 -5.92 -35.95 -9.37
N THR A 355 -5.02 -34.99 -9.18
CA THR A 355 -3.67 -35.18 -8.64
C THR A 355 -3.50 -34.43 -7.32
N GLN A 356 -3.20 -35.15 -6.24
CA GLN A 356 -2.88 -34.57 -4.93
C GLN A 356 -1.36 -34.52 -4.71
N TYR A 357 -0.90 -33.45 -4.05
CA TYR A 357 0.49 -33.23 -3.67
C TYR A 357 0.65 -33.20 -2.15
N THR A 358 1.44 -34.13 -1.60
CA THR A 358 1.85 -34.17 -0.19
C THR A 358 3.36 -34.04 -0.08
N GLY A 359 3.84 -32.80 0.12
CA GLY A 359 5.27 -32.50 0.01
C GLY A 359 5.73 -32.62 -1.45
N ASN A 360 6.76 -33.44 -1.70
CA ASN A 360 7.21 -33.74 -3.07
C ASN A 360 6.52 -34.96 -3.70
N ALA A 361 5.64 -35.66 -2.96
CA ALA A 361 4.90 -36.81 -3.46
C ALA A 361 3.67 -36.38 -4.25
N LYS A 362 3.40 -37.02 -5.39
CA LYS A 362 2.21 -36.83 -6.22
C LYS A 362 1.40 -38.13 -6.33
N SER A 363 0.09 -38.04 -6.20
CA SER A 363 -0.86 -39.15 -6.36
C SER A 363 -1.94 -38.75 -7.35
N SER A 364 -2.08 -39.44 -8.48
CA SER A 364 -3.01 -39.07 -9.56
C SER A 364 -4.00 -40.20 -9.85
N GLN A 365 -5.30 -39.91 -9.80
CA GLN A 365 -6.37 -40.89 -10.05
C GLN A 365 -7.39 -40.39 -11.09
N LYS A 366 -7.89 -41.29 -11.95
CA LYS A 366 -9.02 -41.03 -12.84
C LYS A 366 -10.29 -40.89 -11.99
N ALA A 367 -10.96 -39.76 -12.10
CA ALA A 367 -12.10 -39.36 -11.26
C ALA A 367 -13.46 -39.53 -11.95
N GLY A 368 -13.52 -39.63 -13.28
CA GLY A 368 -14.76 -39.89 -14.04
C GLY A 368 -14.63 -39.62 -15.54
N ASP A 369 -15.72 -39.79 -16.29
CA ASP A 369 -15.84 -39.47 -17.72
C ASP A 369 -16.97 -38.44 -17.97
N VAL A 370 -16.82 -37.61 -19.01
CA VAL A 370 -17.71 -36.52 -19.42
C VAL A 370 -18.19 -36.77 -20.85
N PRO A 371 -19.50 -36.82 -21.16
CA PRO A 371 -20.02 -37.05 -22.51
C PRO A 371 -19.66 -35.98 -23.55
N ALA A 372 -19.65 -36.34 -24.83
CA ALA A 372 -19.25 -35.47 -25.94
C ALA A 372 -20.02 -34.13 -26.05
N ASP A 373 -21.34 -34.17 -25.84
CA ASP A 373 -22.18 -32.97 -25.91
C ASP A 373 -21.89 -32.03 -24.73
N ASP A 374 -21.63 -32.59 -23.54
CA ASP A 374 -21.23 -31.84 -22.35
C ASP A 374 -19.82 -31.26 -22.49
N VAL A 375 -18.91 -31.95 -23.18
CA VAL A 375 -17.58 -31.43 -23.54
C VAL A 375 -17.71 -30.22 -24.48
N GLN A 376 -18.64 -30.25 -25.44
CA GLN A 376 -18.89 -29.08 -26.30
C GLN A 376 -19.47 -27.90 -25.51
N GLU A 377 -20.43 -28.15 -24.62
CA GLU A 377 -21.00 -27.11 -23.76
C GLU A 377 -19.92 -26.51 -22.83
N LEU A 378 -19.08 -27.36 -22.24
CA LEU A 378 -17.95 -26.93 -21.41
C LEU A 378 -16.93 -26.11 -22.21
N MET A 379 -16.62 -26.49 -23.45
CA MET A 379 -15.72 -25.76 -24.34
C MET A 379 -16.29 -24.39 -24.74
N SER A 380 -17.60 -24.30 -24.99
CA SER A 380 -18.29 -23.04 -25.29
C SER A 380 -18.26 -22.09 -24.08
N LEU A 381 -18.46 -22.62 -22.87
CA LEU A 381 -18.36 -21.88 -21.61
C LEU A 381 -16.93 -21.41 -21.35
N VAL A 382 -15.93 -22.28 -21.51
CA VAL A 382 -14.50 -21.93 -21.38
C VAL A 382 -14.08 -20.88 -22.41
N SER A 383 -14.57 -20.96 -23.65
CA SER A 383 -14.30 -19.95 -24.68
C SER A 383 -14.93 -18.59 -24.34
N THR A 384 -16.12 -18.60 -23.73
CA THR A 384 -16.79 -17.37 -23.25
C THR A 384 -16.03 -16.75 -22.09
N LEU A 385 -15.52 -17.57 -21.17
CA LEU A 385 -14.74 -17.15 -20.00
C LEU A 385 -13.35 -16.58 -20.37
N ARG A 386 -12.70 -17.09 -21.41
CA ARG A 386 -11.42 -16.56 -21.93
C ARG A 386 -11.51 -15.13 -22.49
N GLY A 387 -12.71 -14.64 -22.80
CA GLY A 387 -12.95 -13.26 -23.23
C GLY A 387 -12.94 -12.22 -22.10
N PHE A 388 -12.89 -12.65 -20.84
CA PHE A 388 -12.92 -11.78 -19.66
C PHE A 388 -11.53 -11.56 -19.03
N PRO A 389 -11.29 -10.44 -18.32
CA PRO A 389 -10.00 -10.16 -17.67
C PRO A 389 -9.62 -11.25 -16.67
N SER A 390 -8.40 -11.77 -16.74
CA SER A 390 -7.93 -12.86 -15.88
C SER A 390 -6.50 -12.58 -15.40
N HIS A 391 -6.12 -13.15 -14.25
CA HIS A 391 -4.76 -13.01 -13.74
C HIS A 391 -4.34 -14.27 -12.95
N PRO A 392 -3.15 -14.84 -13.19
CA PRO A 392 -2.74 -16.14 -12.65
C PRO A 392 -2.59 -16.18 -11.12
N SER A 393 -2.65 -15.03 -10.46
CA SER A 393 -2.44 -14.92 -9.00
C SER A 393 -3.30 -13.85 -8.30
N LYS A 394 -4.12 -13.10 -9.05
CA LYS A 394 -4.96 -12.02 -8.50
C LYS A 394 -6.42 -12.38 -8.73
N ASP A 395 -7.21 -12.25 -7.67
CA ASP A 395 -8.65 -12.24 -7.79
C ASP A 395 -9.05 -10.89 -8.40
N VAL A 396 -9.30 -10.91 -9.71
CA VAL A 396 -9.66 -9.74 -10.52
C VAL A 396 -11.11 -9.30 -10.28
N TYR A 397 -11.91 -10.08 -9.55
CA TYR A 397 -13.34 -9.85 -9.33
C TYR A 397 -13.70 -9.60 -7.86
N GLY A 398 -12.75 -9.81 -6.94
CA GLY A 398 -12.85 -9.41 -5.53
C GLY A 398 -13.84 -10.22 -4.71
N GLN A 399 -14.01 -11.51 -5.01
CA GLN A 399 -14.94 -12.43 -4.35
C GLN A 399 -14.23 -13.58 -3.58
N ASP A 400 -12.92 -13.46 -3.37
CA ASP A 400 -12.04 -14.45 -2.75
C ASP A 400 -12.05 -15.81 -3.48
N VAL A 401 -12.41 -15.77 -4.76
CA VAL A 401 -12.33 -16.88 -5.70
C VAL A 401 -11.35 -16.47 -6.80
N LYS A 402 -10.19 -17.15 -6.85
CA LYS A 402 -9.22 -16.96 -7.92
C LYS A 402 -9.60 -17.83 -9.10
N VAL A 403 -9.89 -17.22 -10.24
CA VAL A 403 -10.14 -17.95 -11.48
C VAL A 403 -9.07 -17.55 -12.50
N ASP A 404 -8.14 -18.47 -12.75
CA ASP A 404 -7.12 -18.32 -13.78
C ASP A 404 -7.63 -18.95 -15.09
N PHE A 405 -8.01 -18.12 -16.06
CA PHE A 405 -8.45 -18.60 -17.37
C PHE A 405 -7.29 -18.89 -18.32
N ASN A 406 -6.05 -18.51 -17.96
CA ASN A 406 -4.85 -18.71 -18.78
C ASN A 406 -4.25 -20.12 -18.62
N THR A 407 -4.59 -20.83 -17.55
CA THR A 407 -4.16 -22.22 -17.29
C THR A 407 -5.27 -23.26 -17.49
N PHE A 408 -6.45 -22.85 -17.98
CA PHE A 408 -7.42 -23.79 -18.57
C PHE A 408 -6.87 -24.27 -19.93
N GLU A 409 -5.78 -25.02 -19.90
CA GLU A 409 -5.38 -25.85 -21.04
C GLU A 409 -6.11 -27.18 -20.94
N ILE A 410 -7.06 -27.37 -21.83
CA ILE A 410 -7.53 -28.72 -22.14
C ILE A 410 -6.44 -29.31 -23.04
N GLN A 411 -5.54 -30.06 -22.40
CA GLN A 411 -4.50 -30.82 -23.07
C GLN A 411 -5.17 -32.03 -23.71
N TRP A 412 -5.24 -32.04 -25.04
CA TRP A 412 -5.73 -33.19 -25.79
C TRP A 412 -4.56 -34.16 -26.01
N SER A 413 -4.73 -35.39 -25.54
CA SER A 413 -3.78 -36.49 -25.79
C SER A 413 -4.50 -37.54 -26.62
N ASN A 414 -3.82 -38.06 -27.65
CA ASN A 414 -4.36 -39.13 -28.49
C ASN A 414 -4.04 -40.54 -27.96
N GLU A 415 -3.44 -40.66 -26.77
CA GLU A 415 -2.99 -41.95 -26.24
C GLU A 415 -3.53 -42.17 -24.82
N ASP A 416 -4.49 -43.10 -24.72
CA ASP A 416 -4.85 -43.78 -23.48
C ASP A 416 -3.73 -44.76 -23.12
N GLU A 417 -2.78 -44.34 -22.28
CA GLU A 417 -1.74 -45.24 -21.76
C GLU A 417 -2.17 -46.06 -20.52
N ASP A 418 -3.47 -46.15 -20.21
CA ASP A 418 -3.91 -47.00 -19.09
C ASP A 418 -5.18 -47.80 -19.41
N SER A 419 -4.97 -49.01 -19.92
CA SER A 419 -6.02 -50.00 -20.20
C SER A 419 -6.62 -50.65 -18.95
N SER A 420 -6.36 -50.12 -17.74
CA SER A 420 -6.77 -50.76 -16.47
C SER A 420 -7.80 -49.99 -15.62
N ALA A 421 -8.32 -48.85 -16.10
CA ALA A 421 -9.39 -48.14 -15.41
C ALA A 421 -10.78 -48.67 -15.81
N ASP A 422 -11.10 -49.88 -15.38
CA ASP A 422 -12.42 -50.48 -15.51
C ASP A 422 -13.50 -49.61 -14.82
N THR A 423 -14.50 -49.21 -15.61
CA THR A 423 -15.83 -48.69 -15.25
C THR A 423 -15.92 -47.77 -14.03
N VAL A 424 -15.91 -46.44 -14.27
CA VAL A 424 -16.25 -45.44 -13.25
C VAL A 424 -17.48 -44.65 -13.72
N ASN A 425 -18.42 -44.46 -12.80
CA ASN A 425 -19.75 -43.89 -13.05
C ASN A 425 -19.72 -42.45 -13.58
N GLU A 426 -20.76 -42.12 -14.34
CA GLU A 426 -21.07 -40.78 -14.83
C GLU A 426 -21.09 -39.76 -13.67
N ILE A 427 -20.52 -38.57 -13.88
CA ILE A 427 -20.56 -37.48 -12.88
C ILE A 427 -22.03 -37.16 -12.59
N ALA A 428 -22.39 -37.19 -11.31
CA ALA A 428 -23.77 -36.98 -10.87
C ALA A 428 -24.29 -35.61 -11.35
N GLY A 429 -25.53 -35.58 -11.84
CA GLY A 429 -26.14 -34.38 -12.43
C GLY A 429 -26.06 -33.13 -11.54
N GLU A 430 -26.17 -33.29 -10.21
CA GLU A 430 -26.01 -32.18 -9.26
C GLU A 430 -24.64 -31.47 -9.34
N GLN A 431 -23.55 -32.18 -9.62
CA GLN A 431 -22.23 -31.57 -9.72
C GLN A 431 -22.06 -30.80 -11.04
N LYS A 432 -22.74 -31.25 -12.11
CA LYS A 432 -22.82 -30.53 -13.38
C LYS A 432 -23.65 -29.26 -13.21
N ASP A 433 -24.79 -29.36 -12.53
CA ASP A 433 -25.66 -28.22 -12.23
C ASP A 433 -24.98 -27.21 -11.30
N ASP A 434 -24.15 -27.67 -10.36
CA ASP A 434 -23.37 -26.79 -9.49
C ASP A 434 -22.27 -26.03 -10.27
N PHE A 435 -21.55 -26.70 -11.17
CA PHE A 435 -20.56 -26.03 -12.03
C PHE A 435 -21.23 -25.04 -12.98
N LYS A 436 -22.35 -25.44 -13.60
CA LYS A 436 -23.16 -24.57 -14.47
C LYS A 436 -23.70 -23.37 -13.71
N ARG A 437 -24.23 -23.57 -12.50
CA ARG A 437 -24.69 -22.50 -11.63
C ARG A 437 -23.56 -21.55 -11.26
N ILE A 438 -22.35 -22.04 -11.03
CA ILE A 438 -21.17 -21.20 -10.76
C ILE A 438 -20.79 -20.38 -12.00
N ALA A 439 -20.73 -21.00 -13.18
CA ALA A 439 -20.43 -20.32 -14.43
C ALA A 439 -21.49 -19.26 -14.79
N ASP A 440 -22.78 -19.61 -14.70
CA ASP A 440 -23.90 -18.71 -14.94
C ASP A 440 -23.94 -17.56 -13.92
N SER A 441 -23.55 -17.82 -12.67
CA SER A 441 -23.44 -16.79 -11.63
C SER A 441 -22.30 -15.80 -11.92
N ILE A 442 -21.16 -16.30 -12.38
CA ILE A 442 -20.01 -15.47 -12.79
C ILE A 442 -20.36 -14.64 -14.04
N GLU A 443 -21.05 -15.23 -15.02
CA GLU A 443 -21.52 -14.52 -16.21
C GLU A 443 -22.55 -13.44 -15.86
N ALA A 444 -23.52 -13.75 -14.99
CA ALA A 444 -24.53 -12.80 -14.53
C ALA A 444 -23.90 -11.62 -13.75
N LEU A 445 -22.88 -11.89 -12.92
CA LEU A 445 -22.09 -10.89 -12.21
C LEU A 445 -21.33 -9.97 -13.17
N ALA A 446 -20.64 -10.55 -14.16
CA ALA A 446 -19.90 -9.79 -15.17
C ALA A 446 -20.82 -8.90 -16.03
N ARG A 447 -21.99 -9.42 -16.43
CA ARG A 447 -23.00 -8.65 -17.18
C ARG A 447 -23.61 -7.50 -16.36
N THR A 448 -23.74 -7.66 -15.04
CA THR A 448 -24.24 -6.60 -14.14
C THR A 448 -23.26 -5.44 -14.01
N PHE A 449 -21.96 -5.72 -14.05
CA PHE A 449 -20.90 -4.69 -14.05
C PHE A 449 -20.75 -4.01 -15.41
N ALA A 450 -20.76 -4.76 -16.52
CA ALA A 450 -20.70 -4.18 -17.86
C ALA A 450 -21.90 -3.27 -18.19
N ARG A 451 -23.08 -3.51 -17.61
CA ARG A 451 -24.24 -2.61 -17.72
C ARG A 451 -24.11 -1.32 -16.90
N LYS A 452 -23.28 -1.28 -15.85
CA LYS A 452 -23.00 -0.07 -15.07
C LYS A 452 -22.01 0.88 -15.76
N ASP A 453 -21.15 0.35 -16.63
CA ASP A 453 -20.23 1.15 -17.48
C ASP A 453 -20.85 1.60 -18.81
N ALA A 454 -22.06 1.16 -19.14
CA ALA A 454 -22.74 1.49 -20.41
C ALA A 454 -23.97 2.42 -20.24
N ALA A 455 -24.19 3.00 -19.07
CA ALA A 455 -25.27 3.96 -18.83
C ALA A 455 -24.70 5.35 -18.49
N VAL A 456 -24.43 6.10 -19.58
CA VAL A 456 -23.99 7.50 -19.74
C VAL A 456 -22.51 7.77 -19.55
#